data_AF-A0A7V3UIW2-F1
#
_entry.id   AF-A0A7V3UIW2-F1
#
_cell.length_a   1.000
_cell.length_b   1.000
_cell.length_c   1.000
_cell.angle_alpha   90.00
_cell.angle_beta   90.00
_cell.angle_gamma   90.00
#
_symmetry.space_group_name_H-M   'P 1'
#
loop_
_entity.id
_entity.type
_entity.pdbx_description
1 polymer ?
#
loop_
_entity_poly.entity_id
_entity_poly.type
_entity_poly.pdbx_seq_one_letter_code
_entity_poly.pdbx_strand_id
1 'polypeptide(L)'
;MRQAPMAMEVARRLLTHEVGEGQDPEDLAKAAESACQKLYRQLAKLIGSAGFQALLLRAVSLAKAEFLFLKRVESEPEAGTCLKGLLESVQGRDPGVVKDSLIAMFANFISLLVTFIGEDLALRLVRKTWPEVPFDDMGSGSEEAKK
;
A
#
# COMPACT_ATOMS: atom_id res chain seq x y z
N MET A 1 -9.03 -12.95 -3.42
CA MET A 1 -9.67 -11.65 -3.10
C MET A 1 -9.39 -10.78 -4.30
N ARG A 2 -10.38 -10.45 -5.14
CA ARG A 2 -10.16 -9.43 -6.19
C ARG A 2 -10.00 -8.10 -5.45
N GLN A 3 -8.87 -7.42 -5.65
CA GLN A 3 -8.68 -6.08 -5.09
C GLN A 3 -9.79 -5.17 -5.61
N ALA A 4 -10.32 -4.30 -4.75
CA ALA A 4 -11.30 -3.32 -5.17
C ALA A 4 -10.64 -2.36 -6.19
N PRO A 5 -11.30 -1.98 -7.30
CA PRO A 5 -10.75 -1.04 -8.29
C PRO A 5 -10.26 0.26 -7.66
N MET A 6 -10.96 0.73 -6.61
CA MET A 6 -10.56 1.91 -5.84
C MET A 6 -9.24 1.69 -5.08
N ALA A 7 -9.03 0.54 -4.44
CA ALA A 7 -7.80 0.28 -3.68
C ALA A 7 -6.55 0.25 -4.58
N MET A 8 -6.70 -0.25 -5.80
CA MET A 8 -5.67 -0.20 -6.86
C MET A 8 -5.35 1.24 -7.26
N GLU A 9 -6.38 2.06 -7.45
CA GLU A 9 -6.23 3.47 -7.80
C GLU A 9 -5.49 4.26 -6.70
N VAL A 10 -5.94 4.12 -5.45
CA VAL A 10 -5.31 4.76 -4.29
C VAL A 10 -3.85 4.34 -4.18
N ALA A 11 -3.56 3.04 -4.27
CA ALA A 11 -2.21 2.50 -4.19
C ALA A 11 -1.30 3.05 -5.31
N ARG A 12 -1.82 3.17 -6.54
CA ARG A 12 -1.07 3.71 -7.67
C ARG A 12 -0.74 5.18 -7.50
N ARG A 13 -1.71 6.01 -7.11
CA ARG A 13 -1.48 7.44 -6.87
C ARG A 13 -0.51 7.66 -5.72
N LEU A 14 -0.67 6.89 -4.65
CA LEU A 14 0.23 6.88 -3.51
C LEU A 14 1.69 6.59 -3.93
N LEU A 15 1.92 5.47 -4.62
CA LEU A 15 3.28 5.08 -4.98
C LEU A 15 3.92 6.05 -5.98
N THR A 16 3.11 6.59 -6.91
CA THR A 16 3.57 7.60 -7.86
C THR A 16 3.99 8.90 -7.15
N HIS A 17 3.27 9.30 -6.11
CA HIS A 17 3.65 10.44 -5.29
C HIS A 17 4.94 10.19 -4.49
N GLU A 18 5.08 9.01 -3.89
CA GLU A 18 6.25 8.67 -3.06
C GLU A 18 7.54 8.48 -3.87
N VAL A 19 7.45 7.95 -5.09
CA VAL A 19 8.63 7.74 -5.95
C VAL A 19 9.10 9.04 -6.62
N GLY A 20 8.19 10.00 -6.84
CA GLY A 20 8.50 11.25 -7.53
C GLY A 20 9.01 11.01 -8.94
N GLU A 21 10.18 11.55 -9.27
CA GLU A 21 10.84 11.38 -10.58
C GLU A 21 11.63 10.07 -10.69
N GLY A 22 11.78 9.31 -9.60
CA GLY A 22 12.49 8.03 -9.59
C GLY A 22 11.76 6.99 -10.44
N GLN A 23 12.53 6.24 -11.23
CA GLN A 23 11.99 5.17 -12.08
C GLN A 23 12.70 3.84 -11.90
N ASP A 24 13.81 3.80 -11.15
CA ASP A 24 14.57 2.59 -10.94
C ASP A 24 13.94 1.73 -9.82
N PRO A 25 14.20 0.39 -9.83
CA PRO A 25 13.65 -0.52 -8.84
C PRO A 25 13.97 -0.13 -7.39
N GLU A 26 15.16 0.44 -7.18
CA GLU A 26 15.63 0.87 -5.87
C GLU A 26 14.86 2.09 -5.34
N ASP A 27 14.50 3.03 -6.22
CA ASP A 27 13.69 4.19 -5.85
C ASP A 27 12.26 3.76 -5.52
N LEU A 28 11.72 2.82 -6.29
CA LEU A 28 10.42 2.21 -6.01
C LEU A 28 10.41 1.49 -4.64
N ALA A 29 11.48 0.78 -4.28
CA ALA A 29 11.60 0.15 -2.97
C ALA A 29 11.70 1.17 -1.83
N LYS A 30 12.49 2.25 -2.00
CA LYS A 30 12.58 3.35 -1.02
C LYS A 30 11.24 4.07 -0.85
N ALA A 31 10.54 4.32 -1.95
CA ALA A 31 9.21 4.91 -1.94
C ALA A 31 8.20 4.03 -1.19
N ALA A 32 8.22 2.71 -1.41
CA ALA A 32 7.38 1.78 -0.67
C ALA A 32 7.70 1.73 0.82
N GLU A 33 8.98 1.75 1.19
CA GLU A 33 9.41 1.79 2.59
C GLU A 33 8.93 3.09 3.27
N SER A 34 9.16 4.25 2.64
CA SER A 34 8.66 5.55 3.11
C SER A 34 7.13 5.53 3.28
N ALA A 35 6.41 4.98 2.30
CA ALA A 35 4.96 4.91 2.34
C ALA A 35 4.46 4.06 3.51
N CYS A 36 5.08 2.91 3.73
CA CYS A 36 4.75 2.01 4.83
C CYS A 36 5.03 2.66 6.19
N GLN A 37 6.15 3.36 6.35
CA GLN A 37 6.45 4.08 7.59
C GLN A 37 5.47 5.22 7.88
N LYS A 38 5.04 5.96 6.85
CA LYS A 38 3.99 6.99 6.98
C LYS A 38 2.68 6.38 7.47
N LEU A 39 2.26 5.25 6.88
CA LEU A 39 1.08 4.51 7.33
C LEU A 39 1.22 3.99 8.76
N TYR A 40 2.38 3.42 9.11
CA TYR A 40 2.65 2.94 10.47
C TYR A 40 2.45 4.05 11.50
N ARG A 41 3.00 5.24 11.26
CA ARG A 41 2.86 6.40 12.18
C ARG A 41 1.42 6.84 12.42
N GLN A 42 0.52 6.62 11.46
CA GLN A 42 -0.90 6.97 11.59
C GLN A 42 -1.72 5.81 12.15
N LEU A 43 -1.54 4.60 11.62
CA LEU A 43 -2.33 3.42 11.99
C LEU A 43 -1.94 2.84 13.35
N ALA A 44 -0.66 2.87 13.74
CA ALA A 44 -0.25 2.38 15.05
C ALA A 44 -0.93 3.15 16.19
N LYS A 45 -1.33 4.40 15.96
CA LYS A 45 -2.11 5.21 16.93
C LYS A 45 -3.57 4.78 17.07
N LEU A 46 -4.12 4.10 16.07
CA LEU A 46 -5.53 3.69 16.03
C LEU A 46 -5.71 2.21 16.39
N ILE A 47 -4.85 1.34 15.85
CA ILE A 47 -4.96 -0.12 15.98
C ILE A 47 -3.77 -0.77 16.68
N GLY A 48 -2.82 0.03 17.17
CA GLY A 48 -1.57 -0.46 17.78
C GLY A 48 -0.53 -0.96 16.77
N SER A 49 0.70 -1.16 17.24
CA SER A 49 1.80 -1.68 16.41
C SER A 49 1.52 -3.11 15.92
N ALA A 50 1.05 -3.97 16.82
CA ALA A 50 0.70 -5.35 16.51
C ALA A 50 -0.43 -5.45 15.47
N GLY A 51 -1.45 -4.59 15.56
CA GLY A 51 -2.53 -4.53 14.59
C GLY A 51 -2.05 -4.14 13.20
N PHE A 52 -1.20 -3.10 13.12
CA PHE A 52 -0.58 -2.71 11.86
C PHE A 52 0.29 -3.83 11.27
N GLN A 53 1.14 -4.46 12.09
CA GLN A 53 2.02 -5.54 11.65
C GLN A 53 1.21 -6.72 11.12
N ALA A 54 0.11 -7.11 11.76
CA ALA A 54 -0.76 -8.17 11.28
C ALA A 54 -1.37 -7.85 9.90
N LEU A 55 -1.84 -6.61 9.69
CA LEU A 55 -2.37 -6.16 8.40
C LEU A 55 -1.28 -6.15 7.32
N LEU A 56 -0.09 -5.66 7.65
CA LEU A 56 1.03 -5.59 6.72
C LEU A 56 1.50 -6.99 6.32
N LEU A 57 1.67 -7.91 7.27
CA LEU A 57 2.00 -9.31 7.02
C LEU A 57 0.97 -9.98 6.11
N ARG A 58 -0.32 -9.69 6.32
CA ARG A 58 -1.38 -10.22 5.47
C ARG A 58 -1.31 -9.66 4.06
N ALA A 59 -1.11 -8.36 3.90
CA ALA A 59 -0.98 -7.70 2.60
C ALA A 59 0.23 -8.21 1.82
N VAL A 60 1.39 -8.34 2.48
CA VAL A 60 2.61 -8.93 1.91
C VAL A 60 2.38 -10.39 1.52
N SER A 61 1.69 -11.17 2.35
CA SER A 61 1.37 -12.56 2.03
C SER A 61 0.46 -12.70 0.80
N LEU A 62 -0.48 -11.78 0.60
CA LEU A 62 -1.30 -11.71 -0.61
C LEU A 62 -0.45 -11.33 -1.83
N ALA A 63 0.40 -10.31 -1.72
CA ALA A 63 1.28 -9.91 -2.80
C ALA A 63 2.30 -11.01 -3.18
N LYS A 64 2.81 -11.77 -2.20
CA LYS A 64 3.69 -12.93 -2.44
C LYS A 64 3.03 -14.05 -3.25
N ALA A 65 1.70 -14.18 -3.19
CA ALA A 65 0.97 -15.15 -3.99
C ALA A 65 0.94 -14.77 -5.48
N GLU A 66 1.00 -13.47 -5.78
CA GLU A 66 0.99 -12.92 -7.14
C GLU A 66 2.42 -12.70 -7.68
N PHE A 67 3.36 -12.31 -6.80
CA PHE A 67 4.73 -11.93 -7.16
C PHE A 67 5.74 -12.71 -6.32
N LEU A 68 6.22 -13.84 -6.85
CA LEU A 68 7.09 -14.78 -6.12
C LEU A 68 8.43 -14.17 -5.67
N PHE A 69 8.91 -13.10 -6.32
CA PHE A 69 10.16 -12.44 -5.92
C PHE A 69 10.03 -11.69 -4.59
N LEU A 70 8.82 -11.37 -4.15
CA LEU A 70 8.57 -10.77 -2.84
C LEU A 70 8.70 -11.77 -1.69
N LYS A 71 8.92 -13.08 -1.93
CA LYS A 71 8.95 -14.12 -0.88
C LYS A 71 9.92 -13.82 0.26
N ARG A 72 11.03 -13.16 -0.04
CA ARG A 72 12.07 -12.78 0.93
C ARG A 72 11.75 -11.50 1.71
N VAL A 73 10.68 -10.79 1.35
CA VAL A 73 10.26 -9.58 2.06
C VAL A 73 9.65 -9.95 3.40
N GLU A 74 10.20 -9.42 4.46
CA GLU A 74 9.72 -9.55 5.83
C GLU A 74 9.22 -8.19 6.35
N SER A 75 8.35 -8.22 7.35
CA SER A 75 7.76 -7.01 7.92
C SER A 75 8.14 -6.87 9.39
N GLU A 76 8.92 -5.83 9.70
CA GLU A 76 9.44 -5.57 11.06
C GLU A 76 9.33 -4.08 11.44
N PRO A 77 8.12 -3.48 11.36
CA PRO A 77 7.94 -2.03 11.49
C PRO A 77 8.42 -1.46 12.85
N GLU A 78 8.47 -2.28 13.90
CA GLU A 78 8.99 -1.89 15.22
C GLU A 78 10.51 -1.65 15.24
N ALA A 79 11.26 -2.31 14.34
CA ALA A 79 12.69 -2.10 14.15
C ALA A 79 13.01 -0.89 13.23
N GLY A 80 12.00 -0.08 12.90
CA GLY A 80 12.12 1.07 12.01
C GLY A 80 12.20 0.69 10.52
N THR A 81 12.04 -0.59 10.18
CA THR A 81 12.02 -1.09 8.79
C THR A 81 10.75 -1.87 8.51
N CYS A 82 9.90 -1.29 7.68
CA CYS A 82 8.58 -1.80 7.34
C CYS A 82 8.64 -3.01 6.39
N LEU A 83 9.55 -2.98 5.41
CA LEU A 83 9.67 -3.93 4.30
C LEU A 83 11.14 -4.42 4.16
N LYS A 84 11.58 -5.20 5.13
CA LYS A 84 12.93 -5.77 5.17
C LYS A 84 13.16 -6.71 3.99
N GLY A 85 14.31 -6.59 3.33
CA GLY A 85 14.66 -7.41 2.16
C GLY A 85 13.99 -6.98 0.85
N LEU A 86 13.21 -5.90 0.83
CA LEU A 86 12.58 -5.40 -0.39
C LEU A 86 13.61 -4.92 -1.41
N LEU A 87 14.59 -4.11 -0.98
CA LEU A 87 15.62 -3.56 -1.86
C LEU A 87 16.39 -4.65 -2.60
N GLU A 88 16.78 -5.71 -1.88
CA GLU A 88 17.49 -6.87 -2.45
C GLU A 88 16.58 -7.70 -3.37
N SER A 89 15.28 -7.74 -3.08
CA SER A 89 14.30 -8.51 -3.87
C SER A 89 13.98 -7.85 -5.22
N VAL A 90 14.10 -6.52 -5.31
CA VAL A 90 13.82 -5.74 -6.53
C VAL A 90 15.08 -5.49 -7.39
N GLN A 91 16.28 -5.73 -6.86
CA GLN A 91 17.52 -5.51 -7.59
C GLN A 91 17.59 -6.35 -8.87
N GLY A 92 17.94 -5.70 -9.98
CA GLY A 92 18.02 -6.34 -11.31
C GLY A 92 16.66 -6.79 -11.89
N ARG A 93 15.54 -6.34 -11.31
CA ARG A 93 14.19 -6.60 -11.84
C ARG A 93 13.74 -5.49 -12.77
N ASP A 94 12.78 -5.81 -13.62
CA ASP A 94 12.07 -4.82 -14.42
C ASP A 94 11.34 -3.82 -13.50
N PRO A 95 11.54 -2.50 -13.68
CA PRO A 95 10.91 -1.49 -12.83
C PRO A 95 9.37 -1.48 -12.94
N GLY A 96 8.81 -1.84 -14.10
CA GLY A 96 7.37 -1.95 -14.29
C GLY A 96 6.78 -3.07 -13.42
N VAL A 97 7.39 -4.26 -13.45
CA VAL A 97 7.00 -5.39 -12.61
C VAL A 97 7.14 -5.07 -11.12
N VAL A 98 8.22 -4.38 -10.72
CA VAL A 98 8.41 -3.94 -9.34
C VAL A 98 7.30 -2.97 -8.94
N LYS A 99 7.03 -1.96 -9.75
CA LYS A 99 5.96 -0.97 -9.51
C LYS A 99 4.61 -1.65 -9.35
N ASP A 100 4.24 -2.55 -10.26
CA ASP A 100 2.96 -3.27 -10.21
C ASP A 100 2.86 -4.14 -8.95
N SER A 101 3.94 -4.80 -8.55
CA SER A 101 3.96 -5.61 -7.33
C SER A 101 3.76 -4.79 -6.05
N LEU A 102 4.32 -3.58 -6.00
CA LEU A 102 4.18 -2.66 -4.88
C LEU A 102 2.78 -2.05 -4.84
N ILE A 103 2.22 -1.68 -6.01
CA ILE A 103 0.83 -1.25 -6.14
C ILE A 103 -0.12 -2.34 -5.63
N ALA A 104 0.09 -3.60 -6.04
CA ALA A 104 -0.70 -4.73 -5.57
C ALA A 104 -0.58 -4.94 -4.05
N MET A 105 0.62 -4.82 -3.49
CA MET A 105 0.82 -4.91 -2.04
C MET A 105 0.05 -3.81 -1.29
N PHE A 106 0.19 -2.54 -1.68
CA PHE A 106 -0.53 -1.44 -1.04
C PHE A 106 -2.05 -1.52 -1.26
N ALA A 107 -2.51 -1.94 -2.43
CA ALA A 107 -3.93 -2.12 -2.69
C ALA A 107 -4.54 -3.25 -1.84
N ASN A 108 -3.79 -4.33 -1.61
CA ASN A 108 -4.20 -5.37 -0.67
C ASN A 108 -4.31 -4.80 0.76
N PHE A 109 -3.33 -4.00 1.18
CA PHE A 109 -3.37 -3.34 2.49
C PHE A 109 -4.58 -2.41 2.64
N ILE A 110 -4.84 -1.57 1.64
CA ILE A 110 -5.99 -0.65 1.62
C ILE A 110 -7.30 -1.43 1.59
N SER A 111 -7.40 -2.49 0.80
CA SER A 111 -8.59 -3.36 0.77
C SER A 111 -8.88 -4.00 2.13
N LEU A 112 -7.83 -4.40 2.87
CA LEU A 112 -7.98 -4.89 4.24
C LEU A 112 -8.50 -3.79 5.16
N LEU A 113 -7.96 -2.57 5.09
CA LEU A 113 -8.48 -1.44 5.87
C LEU A 113 -9.96 -1.19 5.57
N VAL A 114 -10.34 -1.10 4.30
CA VAL A 114 -11.74 -0.94 3.88
C VAL A 114 -12.62 -2.05 4.45
N THR A 115 -12.13 -3.29 4.47
CA THR A 115 -12.86 -4.44 5.00
C THR A 115 -13.05 -4.36 6.52
N PHE A 116 -12.06 -3.87 7.27
CA PHE A 116 -12.11 -3.85 8.74
C PHE A 116 -12.78 -2.61 9.33
N ILE A 117 -12.53 -1.43 8.75
CA ILE A 117 -13.01 -0.14 9.29
C ILE A 117 -13.96 0.59 8.36
N GLY A 118 -14.26 0.05 7.19
CA GLY A 118 -15.11 0.68 6.18
C GLY A 118 -14.34 1.62 5.25
N GLU A 119 -14.93 1.87 4.08
CA GLU A 119 -14.32 2.66 3.00
C GLU A 119 -14.01 4.09 3.39
N ASP A 120 -14.99 4.81 3.94
CA ASP A 120 -14.85 6.19 4.39
C ASP A 120 -13.69 6.40 5.37
N LEU A 121 -13.57 5.53 6.38
CA LEU A 121 -12.52 5.64 7.38
C LEU A 121 -11.15 5.30 6.80
N ALA A 122 -11.07 4.27 5.96
CA ALA A 122 -9.84 3.91 5.27
C ALA A 122 -9.34 5.07 4.39
N LEU A 123 -10.21 5.66 3.58
CA LEU A 123 -9.87 6.78 2.70
C LEU A 123 -9.50 8.04 3.49
N ARG A 124 -10.23 8.38 4.56
CA ARG A 124 -9.87 9.51 5.44
C ARG A 124 -8.48 9.33 6.05
N LEU A 125 -8.11 8.10 6.41
CA LEU A 125 -6.80 7.81 6.97
C LEU A 125 -5.68 7.97 5.94
N VAL A 126 -5.89 7.45 4.73
CA VAL A 126 -4.92 7.61 3.63
C VAL A 126 -4.77 9.10 3.30
N ARG A 127 -5.86 9.86 3.16
CA ARG A 127 -5.82 11.32 2.94
C ARG A 127 -5.09 12.07 4.05
N LYS A 128 -5.32 11.70 5.31
CA LYS A 128 -4.60 12.30 6.45
C LYS A 128 -3.09 12.02 6.41
N THR A 129 -2.70 10.90 5.81
CA THR A 129 -1.30 10.51 5.68
C THR A 129 -0.62 11.22 4.49
N TRP A 130 -1.40 11.51 3.43
CA TRP A 130 -0.99 12.21 2.22
C TRP A 130 -1.98 13.31 1.83
N PRO A 131 -1.95 14.46 2.53
CA PRO A 131 -2.86 15.56 2.24
C PRO A 131 -2.62 16.19 0.86
N GLU A 132 -1.42 16.04 0.31
CA GLU A 132 -1.04 16.56 -1.01
C GLU A 132 -1.47 15.68 -2.20
N VAL A 133 -1.95 14.45 -1.95
CA VAL A 133 -2.39 13.55 -3.03
C VAL A 133 -3.90 13.64 -3.21
N PRO A 134 -4.40 14.00 -4.41
CA PRO A 134 -5.82 14.10 -4.66
C PRO A 134 -6.44 12.69 -4.74
N PHE A 135 -7.19 12.31 -3.70
CA PHE A 135 -7.95 11.05 -3.65
C PHE A 135 -9.46 11.24 -3.83
N ASP A 136 -9.92 12.49 -3.97
CA ASP A 136 -11.35 12.86 -3.87
C ASP A 136 -12.21 12.37 -5.04
N ASP A 137 -11.62 12.11 -6.20
CA ASP A 137 -12.36 11.66 -7.40
C ASP A 137 -12.76 10.18 -7.36
N MET A 138 -12.34 9.42 -6.35
CA MET A 138 -12.48 7.95 -6.32
C MET A 138 -13.78 7.45 -5.70
N GLY A 139 -14.62 8.36 -5.18
CA GLY A 139 -15.89 8.03 -4.52
C GLY A 139 -17.14 8.18 -5.40
N SER A 140 -17.02 8.54 -6.68
CA SER A 140 -18.19 8.74 -7.56
C SER A 140 -18.48 7.48 -8.38
N GLY A 141 -19.04 6.48 -7.70
CA GLY A 141 -19.48 5.22 -8.28
C GLY A 141 -20.91 4.86 -7.88
N SER A 142 -21.88 5.48 -8.57
CA SER A 142 -23.31 5.13 -8.68
C SER A 142 -24.29 5.67 -7.62
N GLU A 143 -24.93 6.80 -7.96
CA GLU A 143 -26.40 6.88 -7.98
C GLU A 143 -26.99 5.88 -9.01
N GLU A 144 -28.29 5.58 -8.85
CA GLU A 144 -29.25 4.81 -9.68
C GLU A 144 -29.68 3.46 -9.06
N ALA A 145 -30.98 3.17 -8.83
CA ALA A 145 -32.11 3.45 -9.71
C ALA A 145 -33.42 3.84 -9.01
N LYS A 146 -34.01 4.92 -9.53
CA LYS A 146 -35.43 5.18 -9.82
C LYS A 146 -36.38 3.98 -9.69
N LYS A 147 -37.33 4.05 -8.74
CA LYS A 147 -38.77 3.84 -9.00
C LYS A 147 -39.62 4.53 -7.95
#